data_AF-W4P6S6-F1
#
_entry.id   AF-W4P6S6-F1
#
_cell.length_a   1.000
_cell.length_b   1.000
_cell.length_c   1.000
_cell.angle_alpha   90.00
_cell.angle_beta   90.00
_cell.angle_gamma   90.00
#
_symmetry.space_group_name_H-M   'P 1'
#
loop_
_entity.id
_entity.type
_entity.pdbx_description
1 polymer ?
#
loop_
_entity_poly.entity_id
_entity_poly.type
_entity_poly.pdbx_seq_one_letter_code
_entity_poly.pdbx_strand_id
1 'polypeptide(L)'
;MKQLIYSIWISVLGICTVSFSSAGYARGIDKKEFERIVRKSDSISDTLGLRTYFDRQIDACPGEHKQMLRCAYYVRLAQLWAQQEDGVNEKSDSLFKKALRVFPLNGNKGFRAWLNTQYGFYYYSFGQYTRALPHFVTVARMIEDFPFNKCELYMVGETYRLNAYYRGTLGDDETSLSYLLTSLIYTPETDKKHCELLNNIGTIYIAKASWTRH
;
A
#
# COMPACT_ATOMS: atom_id res chain seq x y z
N MET A 1 -8.42 -27.60 -78.50
CA MET A 1 -7.24 -27.95 -77.68
C MET A 1 -7.14 -26.96 -76.54
N LYS A 2 -7.18 -27.50 -75.30
CA LYS A 2 -6.68 -26.98 -74.01
C LYS A 2 -7.03 -25.53 -73.63
N GLN A 3 -8.06 -25.37 -72.80
CA GLN A 3 -7.98 -25.31 -71.31
C GLN A 3 -7.28 -24.06 -70.78
N LEU A 4 -8.04 -23.21 -70.10
CA LEU A 4 -7.64 -22.55 -68.86
C LEU A 4 -8.90 -22.02 -68.16
N ILE A 5 -9.40 -22.83 -67.23
CA ILE A 5 -10.50 -22.52 -66.32
C ILE A 5 -9.92 -21.62 -65.22
N TYR A 6 -10.36 -20.37 -65.16
CA TYR A 6 -10.06 -19.48 -64.03
C TYR A 6 -10.99 -19.83 -62.86
N SER A 7 -10.43 -20.51 -61.86
CA SER A 7 -11.09 -20.77 -60.57
C SER A 7 -11.04 -19.50 -59.70
N ILE A 8 -12.16 -18.82 -59.56
CA ILE A 8 -12.34 -17.73 -58.59
C ILE A 8 -12.59 -18.37 -57.21
N TRP A 9 -11.58 -18.30 -56.34
CA TRP A 9 -11.72 -18.60 -54.93
C TRP A 9 -12.37 -17.39 -54.23
N ILE A 10 -13.66 -17.50 -53.90
CA ILE A 10 -14.31 -16.57 -52.98
C ILE A 10 -13.89 -16.97 -51.57
N SER A 11 -12.88 -16.29 -51.02
CA SER A 11 -12.57 -16.34 -49.60
C SER A 11 -13.69 -15.67 -48.82
N VAL A 12 -14.56 -16.48 -48.20
CA VAL A 12 -15.51 -16.00 -47.19
C VAL A 12 -14.71 -15.60 -45.96
N LEU A 13 -14.33 -14.32 -45.90
CA LEU A 13 -13.92 -13.67 -44.66
C LEU A 13 -15.16 -13.57 -43.77
N GLY A 14 -15.42 -14.65 -43.02
CA GLY A 14 -16.32 -14.61 -41.89
C GLY A 14 -15.77 -13.63 -40.87
N ILE A 15 -16.26 -12.40 -40.91
CA ILE A 15 -16.04 -11.41 -39.85
C ILE A 15 -16.74 -12.00 -38.62
N CYS A 16 -15.98 -12.69 -37.77
CA CYS A 16 -16.37 -12.88 -36.38
C CYS A 16 -16.41 -11.50 -35.74
N THR A 17 -17.54 -10.80 -35.86
CA THR A 17 -17.85 -9.70 -34.97
C THR A 17 -18.02 -10.33 -33.59
N VAL A 18 -16.91 -10.36 -32.83
CA VAL A 18 -16.98 -10.57 -31.40
C VAL A 18 -17.81 -9.42 -30.88
N SER A 19 -19.10 -9.69 -30.72
CA SER A 19 -20.05 -8.77 -30.14
C SER A 19 -19.63 -8.67 -28.68
N PHE A 20 -18.82 -7.66 -28.37
CA PHE A 20 -18.40 -7.35 -27.02
C PHE A 20 -19.65 -6.80 -26.30
N SER A 21 -20.52 -7.71 -25.85
CA SER A 21 -21.56 -7.38 -24.90
C SER A 21 -20.89 -7.13 -23.57
N SER A 22 -20.41 -5.90 -23.35
CA SER A 22 -20.07 -5.43 -22.01
C SER A 22 -21.37 -5.21 -21.23
N ALA A 23 -22.06 -6.30 -20.91
CA ALA A 23 -22.87 -6.35 -19.71
C ALA A 23 -21.98 -5.88 -18.56
N GLY A 24 -22.43 -4.85 -17.84
CA GLY A 24 -21.64 -4.14 -16.83
C GLY A 24 -21.16 -5.07 -15.72
N TYR A 25 -19.99 -5.67 -15.90
CA TYR A 25 -19.19 -6.16 -14.79
C TYR A 25 -18.72 -4.91 -14.02
N ALA A 26 -19.23 -4.75 -12.80
CA ALA A 26 -18.69 -3.78 -11.86
C ALA A 26 -17.18 -3.99 -11.78
N ARG A 27 -16.40 -3.10 -12.40
CA ARG A 27 -14.94 -3.14 -12.37
C ARG A 27 -14.54 -3.10 -10.89
N GLY A 28 -14.07 -4.22 -10.35
CA GLY A 28 -13.39 -4.21 -9.06
C GLY A 28 -12.24 -3.21 -9.13
N ILE A 29 -12.05 -2.43 -8.07
CA ILE A 29 -10.89 -1.54 -7.95
C ILE A 29 -9.63 -2.39 -7.99
N ASP A 30 -8.75 -2.15 -8.96
CA ASP A 30 -7.44 -2.78 -8.95
C ASP A 30 -6.56 -2.17 -7.84
N LYS A 31 -5.48 -2.86 -7.48
CA LYS A 31 -4.55 -2.42 -6.43
C LYS A 31 -4.03 -1.00 -6.65
N LYS A 32 -3.72 -0.62 -7.90
CA LYS A 32 -3.15 0.70 -8.20
C LYS A 32 -4.18 1.80 -7.92
N GLU A 33 -5.42 1.55 -8.31
CA GLU A 33 -6.52 2.46 -8.05
C GLU A 33 -6.81 2.59 -6.55
N PHE A 34 -6.76 1.48 -5.79
CA PHE A 34 -6.84 1.53 -4.33
C PHE A 34 -5.73 2.40 -3.73
N GLU A 35 -4.47 2.16 -4.10
CA GLU A 35 -3.34 2.94 -3.58
C GLU A 35 -3.44 4.42 -3.96
N ARG A 36 -3.93 4.72 -5.16
CA ARG A 36 -4.20 6.09 -5.61
C ARG A 36 -5.25 6.77 -4.74
N ILE A 37 -6.33 6.07 -4.38
CA ILE A 37 -7.37 6.58 -3.48
C ILE A 37 -6.79 6.91 -2.10
N VAL A 38 -6.01 5.99 -1.53
CA VAL A 38 -5.38 6.20 -0.22
C VAL A 38 -4.42 7.39 -0.27
N ARG A 39 -3.51 7.45 -1.25
CA ARG A 39 -2.56 8.58 -1.40
C ARG A 39 -3.27 9.92 -1.59
N LYS A 40 -4.35 9.97 -2.37
CA LYS A 40 -5.12 11.21 -2.55
C LYS A 40 -5.77 11.68 -1.25
N SER A 41 -6.12 10.76 -0.35
CA SER A 41 -6.67 11.13 0.95
C SER A 41 -5.65 11.80 1.90
N ASP A 42 -4.35 11.76 1.59
CA ASP A 42 -3.32 12.43 2.39
C ASP A 42 -3.45 13.96 2.35
N SER A 43 -4.03 14.52 1.29
CA SER A 43 -4.25 15.97 1.17
C SER A 43 -5.52 16.47 1.85
N ILE A 44 -6.32 15.58 2.45
CA ILE A 44 -7.58 15.92 3.11
C ILE A 44 -7.34 15.99 4.62
N SER A 45 -7.47 17.19 5.18
CA SER A 45 -7.15 17.47 6.59
C SER A 45 -8.36 17.52 7.52
N ASP A 46 -9.59 17.58 6.99
CA ASP A 46 -10.81 17.65 7.78
C ASP A 46 -11.62 16.34 7.75
N THR A 47 -12.31 16.05 8.84
CA THR A 47 -13.01 14.77 9.01
C THR A 47 -14.22 14.62 8.09
N LEU A 48 -14.90 15.72 7.75
CA LEU A 48 -16.11 15.70 6.92
C LEU A 48 -15.77 15.47 5.45
N GLY A 49 -14.75 16.18 4.96
CA GLY A 49 -14.17 16.00 3.64
C GLY A 49 -13.62 14.59 3.47
N LEU A 50 -12.91 14.07 4.48
CA LEU A 50 -12.38 12.70 4.45
C LEU A 50 -13.51 11.67 4.35
N ARG A 51 -14.55 11.83 5.18
CA ARG A 51 -15.73 10.96 5.15
C ARG A 51 -16.42 11.00 3.79
N THR A 52 -16.71 12.20 3.29
CA THR A 52 -17.38 12.41 2.00
C THR A 52 -16.57 11.80 0.85
N TYR A 53 -15.24 11.94 0.90
CA TYR A 53 -14.34 11.36 -0.09
C TYR A 53 -14.42 9.83 -0.11
N PHE A 54 -14.29 9.18 1.05
CA PHE A 54 -14.30 7.72 1.14
C PHE A 54 -15.70 7.13 0.92
N ASP A 55 -16.77 7.76 1.39
CA ASP A 55 -18.15 7.28 1.19
C ASP A 55 -18.43 7.14 -0.32
N ARG A 56 -18.04 8.12 -1.15
CA ARG A 56 -18.16 8.04 -2.61
C ARG A 56 -17.42 6.86 -3.22
N GLN A 57 -16.20 6.56 -2.75
CA GLN A 57 -15.43 5.42 -3.27
C GLN A 57 -16.01 4.08 -2.80
N ILE A 58 -16.46 4.01 -1.55
CA ILE A 58 -17.04 2.82 -0.92
C ILE A 58 -18.37 2.44 -1.58
N ASP A 59 -19.19 3.42 -1.94
CA ASP A 59 -20.48 3.18 -2.61
C ASP A 59 -20.29 2.65 -4.04
N ALA A 60 -19.22 3.06 -4.71
CA ALA A 60 -18.85 2.57 -6.03
C ALA A 60 -18.22 1.16 -6.03
N CYS A 61 -17.91 0.58 -4.85
CA CYS A 61 -17.16 -0.67 -4.73
C CYS A 61 -17.98 -1.82 -4.15
N PRO A 62 -18.00 -3.00 -4.80
CA PRO A 62 -18.48 -4.23 -4.19
C PRO A 62 -17.35 -5.04 -3.51
N GLY A 63 -17.75 -6.02 -2.70
CA GLY A 63 -16.87 -7.11 -2.21
C GLY A 63 -15.77 -6.69 -1.23
N GLU A 64 -14.64 -7.41 -1.26
CA GLU A 64 -13.50 -7.20 -0.35
C GLU A 64 -12.91 -5.79 -0.47
N HIS A 65 -12.85 -5.23 -1.69
CA HIS A 65 -12.33 -3.87 -1.93
C HIS A 65 -13.15 -2.81 -1.19
N LYS A 66 -14.47 -2.99 -1.06
CA LYS A 66 -15.32 -2.13 -0.22
C LYS A 66 -14.84 -2.13 1.23
N GLN A 67 -14.51 -3.31 1.74
CA GLN A 67 -14.04 -3.48 3.12
C GLN A 67 -12.64 -2.90 3.31
N MET A 68 -11.75 -3.07 2.32
CA MET A 68 -10.42 -2.46 2.32
C MET A 68 -10.51 -0.93 2.35
N LEU A 69 -11.39 -0.32 1.54
CA LEU A 69 -11.61 1.13 1.54
C LEU A 69 -12.15 1.63 2.88
N ARG A 70 -13.06 0.88 3.53
CA ARG A 70 -13.52 1.20 4.90
C ARG A 70 -12.38 1.16 5.91
N CYS A 71 -11.50 0.17 5.82
CA CYS A 71 -10.34 0.07 6.71
C CYS A 71 -9.35 1.22 6.47
N ALA A 72 -9.09 1.57 5.20
CA ALA A 72 -8.26 2.71 4.86
C ALA A 72 -8.86 4.04 5.35
N TYR A 73 -10.17 4.21 5.26
CA TYR A 73 -10.87 5.35 5.87
C TYR A 73 -10.62 5.42 7.38
N TYR A 74 -10.76 4.31 8.11
CA TYR A 74 -10.49 4.29 9.55
C TYR A 74 -9.04 4.61 9.89
N VAL A 75 -8.07 4.09 9.13
CA VAL A 75 -6.65 4.44 9.28
C VAL A 75 -6.43 5.94 9.10
N ARG A 76 -6.94 6.52 8.01
CA ARG A 76 -6.77 7.95 7.73
C ARG A 76 -7.46 8.84 8.75
N LEU A 77 -8.65 8.46 9.19
CA LEU A 77 -9.36 9.18 10.24
C LEU A 77 -8.62 9.10 11.58
N ALA A 78 -8.03 7.94 11.90
CA ALA A 78 -7.19 7.78 13.08
C ALA A 78 -5.96 8.70 13.03
N GLN A 79 -5.32 8.81 11.88
CA GLN A 79 -4.16 9.68 11.66
C GLN A 79 -4.53 11.16 11.81
N LEU A 80 -5.68 11.60 11.28
CA LEU A 80 -6.16 12.97 11.48
C LEU A 80 -6.39 13.28 12.97
N TRP A 81 -7.05 12.38 13.71
CA TRP A 81 -7.23 12.56 15.15
C TRP A 81 -5.89 12.59 15.90
N ALA A 82 -4.94 11.75 15.52
CA ALA A 82 -3.63 11.71 16.16
C ALA A 82 -2.85 13.00 15.93
N GLN A 83 -2.97 13.57 14.72
CA GLN A 83 -2.38 14.86 14.38
C GLN A 83 -3.06 16.02 15.11
N GLN A 84 -4.39 15.99 15.22
CA GLN A 84 -5.15 17.05 15.90
C GLN A 84 -4.90 17.09 17.41
N GLU A 85 -4.79 15.92 18.03
CA GLU A 85 -4.54 15.77 19.47
C GLU A 85 -3.03 15.75 19.80
N ASP A 86 -2.17 15.89 18.79
CA ASP A 86 -0.70 15.84 18.86
C ASP A 86 -0.16 14.66 19.71
N GLY A 87 -0.76 13.49 19.54
CA GLY A 87 -0.43 12.38 20.42
C GLY A 87 -1.23 11.11 20.23
N VAL A 88 -0.81 10.12 21.01
CA VAL A 88 -1.57 8.88 21.18
C VAL A 88 -2.83 9.17 21.99
N ASN A 89 -3.98 8.89 21.40
CA ASN A 89 -5.29 9.11 21.99
C ASN A 89 -6.24 7.93 21.71
N GLU A 90 -7.33 7.86 22.48
CA GLU A 90 -8.30 6.76 22.39
C GLU A 90 -9.06 6.73 21.06
N LYS A 91 -9.33 7.89 20.43
CA LYS A 91 -10.07 7.95 19.17
C LYS A 91 -9.26 7.28 18.06
N SER A 92 -8.00 7.68 17.90
CA SER A 92 -7.07 7.10 16.93
C SER A 92 -6.85 5.61 17.19
N ASP A 93 -6.61 5.25 18.45
CA ASP A 93 -6.39 3.86 18.84
C ASP A 93 -7.59 2.96 18.54
N SER A 94 -8.80 3.42 18.88
CA SER A 94 -10.05 2.73 18.61
C SER A 94 -10.29 2.52 17.12
N LEU A 95 -9.98 3.53 16.30
CA LEU A 95 -10.11 3.48 14.84
C LEU A 95 -9.13 2.50 14.20
N PHE A 96 -7.85 2.49 14.62
CA PHE A 96 -6.89 1.49 14.17
C PHE A 96 -7.29 0.06 14.56
N LYS A 97 -7.70 -0.14 15.82
CA LYS A 97 -8.25 -1.43 16.29
C LYS A 97 -9.48 -1.84 15.49
N LYS A 98 -10.35 -0.89 15.16
CA LYS A 98 -11.54 -1.14 14.35
C LYS A 98 -11.13 -1.62 12.95
N ALA A 99 -10.20 -0.94 12.28
CA ALA A 99 -9.69 -1.33 10.96
C ALA A 99 -9.20 -2.79 10.93
N LEU A 100 -8.35 -3.18 11.89
CA LEU A 100 -7.86 -4.56 11.98
C LEU A 100 -8.93 -5.59 12.32
N ARG A 101 -9.89 -5.22 13.17
CA ARG A 101 -10.98 -6.11 13.62
C ARG A 101 -12.00 -6.39 12.51
N VAL A 102 -12.35 -5.36 11.74
CA VAL A 102 -13.35 -5.51 10.68
C VAL A 102 -12.78 -6.08 9.39
N PHE A 103 -11.45 -6.07 9.21
CA PHE A 103 -10.82 -6.76 8.10
C PHE A 103 -10.75 -8.27 8.38
N PRO A 104 -11.16 -9.16 7.45
CA PRO A 104 -11.16 -10.61 7.68
C PRO A 104 -9.76 -11.16 7.97
N LEU A 105 -9.62 -12.11 8.91
CA LEU A 105 -8.33 -12.74 9.24
C LEU A 105 -7.73 -13.49 8.04
N ASN A 106 -8.59 -14.10 7.23
CA ASN A 106 -8.27 -14.79 5.98
C ASN A 106 -8.34 -13.87 4.73
N GLY A 107 -8.50 -12.55 4.92
CA GLY A 107 -8.45 -11.59 3.82
C GLY A 107 -7.04 -11.39 3.27
N ASN A 108 -6.89 -10.46 2.33
CA ASN A 108 -5.59 -10.17 1.70
C ASN A 108 -4.48 -9.88 2.74
N LYS A 109 -3.49 -10.77 2.81
CA LYS A 109 -2.34 -10.67 3.73
C LYS A 109 -1.53 -9.38 3.53
N GLY A 110 -1.30 -8.98 2.28
CA GLY A 110 -0.54 -7.77 1.96
C GLY A 110 -1.22 -6.49 2.42
N PHE A 111 -2.55 -6.45 2.38
CA PHE A 111 -3.33 -5.35 2.96
C PHE A 111 -3.30 -5.37 4.49
N ARG A 112 -3.38 -6.55 5.10
CA ARG A 112 -3.26 -6.71 6.56
C ARG A 112 -1.86 -6.28 7.07
N ALA A 113 -0.81 -6.50 6.29
CA ALA A 113 0.53 -5.99 6.57
C ALA A 113 0.56 -4.46 6.56
N TRP A 114 -0.09 -3.83 5.58
CA TRP A 114 -0.23 -2.37 5.56
C TRP A 114 -1.00 -1.85 6.79
N LEU A 115 -2.14 -2.46 7.15
CA LEU A 115 -2.90 -2.05 8.35
C LEU A 115 -2.07 -2.11 9.63
N ASN A 116 -1.31 -3.19 9.84
CA ASN A 116 -0.42 -3.30 11.00
C ASN A 116 0.70 -2.27 10.93
N THR A 117 1.27 -2.02 9.76
CA THR A 117 2.31 -0.99 9.59
C THR A 117 1.80 0.38 10.01
N GLN A 118 0.61 0.78 9.56
CA GLN A 118 0.03 2.09 9.90
C GLN A 118 -0.24 2.21 11.41
N TYR A 119 -0.68 1.13 12.05
CA TYR A 119 -0.97 1.14 13.49
C TYR A 119 0.31 1.13 14.33
N GLY A 120 1.30 0.31 13.96
CA GLY A 120 2.62 0.34 14.58
C GLY A 120 3.31 1.69 14.42
N PHE A 121 3.22 2.28 13.23
CA PHE A 121 3.80 3.58 12.95
C PHE A 121 3.12 4.70 13.74
N TYR A 122 1.80 4.65 13.96
CA TYR A 122 1.11 5.57 14.86
C TYR A 122 1.74 5.60 16.25
N TYR A 123 2.00 4.45 16.88
CA TYR A 123 2.68 4.42 18.18
C TYR A 123 4.13 4.89 18.09
N TYR A 124 4.85 4.47 17.05
CA TYR A 124 6.23 4.86 16.82
C TYR A 124 6.40 6.39 16.69
N SER A 125 5.51 7.06 15.95
CA SER A 125 5.57 8.52 15.73
C SER A 125 5.48 9.33 17.02
N PHE A 126 4.92 8.74 18.08
CA PHE A 126 4.80 9.37 19.41
C PHE A 126 5.65 8.65 20.48
N GLY A 127 6.73 7.98 20.07
CA GLY A 127 7.73 7.39 20.99
C GLY A 127 7.25 6.16 21.77
N GLN A 128 6.08 5.59 21.46
CA GLN A 128 5.52 4.43 22.16
C GLN A 128 6.06 3.11 21.58
N TYR A 129 7.39 2.93 21.59
CA TYR A 129 8.08 1.82 20.91
C TYR A 129 7.63 0.43 21.37
N THR A 130 7.35 0.26 22.66
CA THR A 130 6.86 -1.01 23.22
C THR A 130 5.47 -1.38 22.68
N ARG A 131 4.61 -0.38 22.46
CA ARG A 131 3.28 -0.59 21.86
C ARG A 131 3.36 -0.80 20.35
N ALA A 132 4.36 -0.19 19.70
CA ALA A 132 4.62 -0.36 18.29
C ALA A 132 5.16 -1.76 17.93
N LEU A 133 6.00 -2.34 18.80
CA LEU A 133 6.70 -3.62 18.59
C LEU A 133 5.82 -4.77 18.06
N PRO A 134 4.68 -5.13 18.69
CA PRO A 134 3.88 -6.27 18.22
C PRO A 134 3.40 -6.09 16.78
N HIS A 135 3.12 -4.85 16.35
CA HIS A 135 2.71 -4.57 14.98
C HIS A 135 3.87 -4.75 13.99
N PHE A 136 5.05 -4.20 14.30
CA PHE A 136 6.22 -4.34 13.44
C PHE A 136 6.73 -5.79 13.36
N VAL A 137 6.67 -6.56 14.45
CA VAL A 137 6.97 -8.01 14.43
C VAL A 137 5.98 -8.77 13.54
N THR A 138 4.69 -8.42 13.64
CA THR A 138 3.66 -9.03 12.79
C THR A 138 3.93 -8.76 11.31
N VAL A 139 4.29 -7.52 10.96
CA VAL A 139 4.60 -7.14 9.57
C VAL A 139 5.87 -7.82 9.06
N ALA A 140 6.92 -7.90 9.88
CA ALA A 140 8.16 -8.59 9.49
C ALA A 140 7.89 -10.04 9.06
N ARG A 141 7.10 -10.78 9.86
CA ARG A 141 6.68 -12.15 9.52
C ARG A 141 5.82 -12.21 8.26
N MET A 142 4.94 -11.22 8.05
CA MET A 142 4.12 -11.17 6.84
C MET A 142 4.95 -10.85 5.59
N ILE A 143 5.98 -10.01 5.70
CA ILE A 143 6.85 -9.66 4.57
C ILE A 143 7.67 -10.87 4.11
N GLU A 144 8.06 -11.76 5.03
CA GLU A 144 8.74 -13.02 4.72
C GLU A 144 7.90 -13.97 3.83
N ASP A 145 6.56 -13.86 3.85
CA ASP A 145 5.68 -14.61 2.96
C ASP A 145 5.74 -14.12 1.50
N PHE A 146 6.36 -12.96 1.22
CA PHE A 146 6.43 -12.35 -0.12
C PHE A 146 7.87 -12.19 -0.66
N PRO A 147 8.71 -13.24 -0.69
CA PRO A 147 10.11 -13.09 -1.05
C PRO A 147 10.31 -12.70 -2.53
N PHE A 148 9.42 -13.15 -3.41
CA PHE A 148 9.53 -12.94 -4.87
C PHE A 148 8.43 -12.05 -5.47
N ASN A 149 7.34 -11.81 -4.74
CA ASN A 149 6.22 -11.00 -5.22
C ASN A 149 5.82 -9.91 -4.22
N LYS A 150 6.75 -8.99 -3.95
CA LYS A 150 6.50 -7.78 -3.12
C LYS A 150 5.34 -6.93 -3.65
N CYS A 151 4.97 -7.09 -4.92
CA CYS A 151 3.82 -6.45 -5.54
C CYS A 151 2.46 -6.94 -5.00
N GLU A 152 2.40 -7.94 -4.13
CA GLU A 152 1.18 -8.31 -3.41
C GLU A 152 0.95 -7.47 -2.14
N LEU A 153 1.99 -6.82 -1.61
CA LEU A 153 1.86 -5.88 -0.49
C LEU A 153 1.16 -4.60 -0.95
N TYR A 154 0.23 -4.08 -0.16
CA TYR A 154 -0.35 -2.78 -0.44
C TYR A 154 0.57 -1.66 0.04
N MET A 155 0.62 -0.57 -0.73
CA MET A 155 1.44 0.60 -0.46
C MET A 155 2.91 0.22 -0.22
N VAL A 156 3.48 -0.62 -1.10
CA VAL A 156 4.79 -1.29 -0.92
C VAL A 156 5.86 -0.34 -0.40
N GLY A 157 6.07 0.79 -1.09
CA GLY A 157 7.08 1.78 -0.70
C GLY A 157 6.88 2.29 0.73
N GLU A 158 5.66 2.68 1.07
CA GLU A 158 5.34 3.13 2.42
C GLU A 158 5.49 2.02 3.46
N THR A 159 4.97 0.83 3.18
CA THR A 159 5.07 -0.32 4.07
C THR A 159 6.54 -0.60 4.42
N TYR A 160 7.42 -0.71 3.42
CA TYR A 160 8.84 -0.93 3.68
C TYR A 160 9.51 0.26 4.40
N ARG A 161 9.25 1.50 3.99
CA ARG A 161 9.84 2.70 4.60
C ARG A 161 9.52 2.81 6.10
N LEU A 162 8.25 2.67 6.46
CA LEU A 162 7.83 2.82 7.86
C LEU A 162 8.39 1.69 8.75
N ASN A 163 8.47 0.47 8.22
CA ASN A 163 9.12 -0.65 8.91
C ASN A 163 10.63 -0.45 9.03
N ALA A 164 11.29 0.13 8.03
CA ALA A 164 12.72 0.44 8.08
C ALA A 164 13.05 1.41 9.22
N TYR A 165 12.23 2.45 9.42
CA TYR A 165 12.45 3.43 10.49
C TYR A 165 12.41 2.80 11.87
N TYR A 166 11.48 1.86 12.06
CA TYR A 166 11.44 1.09 13.29
C TYR A 166 12.69 0.20 13.46
N ARG A 167 13.12 -0.50 12.40
CA ARG A 167 14.34 -1.34 12.43
C ARG A 167 15.60 -0.53 12.76
N GLY A 168 15.78 0.63 12.11
CA GLY A 168 16.91 1.52 12.39
C GLY A 168 16.90 2.04 13.82
N THR A 169 15.72 2.31 14.40
CA THR A 169 15.61 2.71 15.81
C THR A 169 16.08 1.61 16.77
N LEU A 170 15.96 0.34 16.37
CA LEU A 170 16.47 -0.81 17.14
C LEU A 170 17.95 -1.10 16.87
N GLY A 171 18.64 -0.31 16.03
CA GLY A 171 20.03 -0.55 15.62
C GLY A 171 20.21 -1.63 14.55
N ASP A 172 19.11 -2.15 13.98
CA ASP A 172 19.14 -3.12 12.90
C ASP A 172 19.31 -2.40 11.54
N ASP A 173 20.50 -1.82 11.36
CA ASP A 173 20.85 -1.01 10.19
C ASP A 173 20.87 -1.83 8.89
N GLU A 174 21.18 -3.12 8.96
CA GLU A 174 21.20 -4.00 7.78
C GLU A 174 19.78 -4.23 7.25
N THR A 175 18.84 -4.63 8.10
CA THR A 175 17.45 -4.81 7.69
C THR A 175 16.81 -3.48 7.32
N SER A 176 17.11 -2.42 8.08
CA SER A 176 16.66 -1.06 7.77
C SER A 176 17.09 -0.64 6.36
N LEU A 177 18.38 -0.78 6.03
CA LEU A 177 18.91 -0.45 4.71
C LEU A 177 18.23 -1.27 3.60
N SER A 178 18.07 -2.58 3.79
CA SER A 178 17.38 -3.46 2.84
C SER A 178 15.94 -3.01 2.57
N TYR A 179 15.23 -2.60 3.62
CA TYR A 179 13.87 -2.09 3.51
C TYR A 179 13.82 -0.71 2.85
N LEU A 180 14.74 0.21 3.16
CA LEU A 180 14.81 1.52 2.51
C LEU A 180 15.09 1.39 1.01
N LEU A 181 16.03 0.51 0.62
CA LEU A 181 16.32 0.22 -0.79
C LEU A 181 15.10 -0.37 -1.51
N THR A 182 14.39 -1.30 -0.86
CA THR A 182 13.13 -1.81 -1.40
C THR A 182 12.11 -0.67 -1.55
N SER A 183 11.94 0.17 -0.53
CA SER A 183 11.02 1.31 -0.59
C SER A 183 11.34 2.26 -1.74
N LEU A 184 12.63 2.54 -1.98
CA LEU A 184 13.10 3.45 -3.02
C LEU A 184 12.64 2.99 -4.42
N ILE A 185 12.71 1.70 -4.71
CA ILE A 185 12.24 1.10 -5.98
C ILE A 185 10.76 1.42 -6.25
N TYR A 186 9.94 1.49 -5.21
CA TYR A 186 8.48 1.72 -5.32
C TYR A 186 8.06 3.16 -5.03
N THR A 187 9.01 4.09 -4.89
CA THR A 187 8.76 5.50 -4.61
C THR A 187 9.24 6.35 -5.79
N PRO A 188 8.32 6.96 -6.56
CA PRO A 188 8.69 7.79 -7.71
C PRO A 188 9.64 8.92 -7.31
N GLU A 189 10.57 9.29 -8.19
CA GLU A 189 11.51 10.39 -7.96
C GLU A 189 10.82 11.74 -7.71
N THR A 190 9.59 11.91 -8.21
CA THR A 190 8.78 13.11 -8.01
C THR A 190 8.11 13.18 -6.64
N ASP A 191 8.10 12.08 -5.87
CA ASP A 191 7.57 12.07 -4.51
C ASP A 191 8.63 12.60 -3.54
N LYS A 192 8.26 13.56 -2.68
CA LYS A 192 9.16 14.10 -1.64
C LYS A 192 9.78 13.03 -0.75
N LYS A 193 9.09 11.90 -0.55
CA LYS A 193 9.58 10.75 0.23
C LYS A 193 10.80 10.09 -0.44
N HIS A 194 11.03 10.28 -1.74
CA HIS A 194 12.20 9.77 -2.45
C HIS A 194 13.49 10.40 -1.91
N CYS A 195 13.53 11.73 -1.76
CA CYS A 195 14.68 12.42 -1.18
C CYS A 195 14.94 12.00 0.27
N GLU A 196 13.89 11.82 1.06
CA GLU A 196 13.97 11.33 2.45
C GLU A 196 14.62 9.93 2.50
N LEU A 197 14.23 9.02 1.59
CA LEU A 197 14.83 7.69 1.49
C LEU A 197 16.31 7.75 1.13
N LEU A 198 16.69 8.54 0.13
CA LEU A 198 18.10 8.71 -0.26
C LEU A 198 18.95 9.26 0.87
N ASN A 199 18.44 10.24 1.62
CA ASN A 199 19.14 10.80 2.78
C ASN A 199 19.37 9.73 3.85
N ASN A 200 18.33 8.98 4.22
CA ASN A 200 18.42 7.94 5.25
C ASN A 200 19.37 6.79 4.83
N ILE A 201 19.33 6.39 3.56
CA ILE A 201 20.27 5.41 2.99
C ILE A 201 21.71 5.94 3.08
N GLY A 202 21.94 7.20 2.69
CA GLY A 202 23.24 7.85 2.76
C GLY A 202 23.79 7.89 4.18
N THR A 203 22.96 8.24 5.17
CA THR A 203 23.33 8.24 6.59
C THR A 203 23.84 6.87 7.05
N ILE A 204 23.15 5.78 6.68
CA ILE A 204 23.58 4.42 7.03
C ILE A 204 24.94 4.08 6.39
N TYR A 205 25.14 4.44 5.11
CA TYR A 205 26.43 4.19 4.45
C TYR A 205 27.58 4.99 5.07
N ILE A 206 27.36 6.25 5.43
CA ILE A 206 28.36 7.09 6.11
C ILE A 206 28.74 6.46 7.46
N ALA A 207 27.76 6.04 8.25
CA ALA A 207 27.99 5.37 9.51
C ALA A 207 28.87 4.12 9.29
N LYS A 208 28.48 3.22 8.39
CA LYS A 208 29.27 2.01 8.06
C LYS A 208 30.71 2.32 7.62
N ALA A 209 30.91 3.34 6.79
CA ALA A 209 32.24 3.73 6.33
C ALA A 209 33.13 4.30 7.44
N SER A 210 32.55 4.93 8.48
CA SER A 210 33.30 5.39 9.65
C SER A 210 33.77 4.24 10.54
N TRP A 211 32.98 3.17 10.68
CA TRP A 211 33.35 1.99 11.47
C TRP A 211 34.50 1.19 10.86
N THR A 212 34.66 1.20 9.54
CA THR A 212 35.74 0.47 8.84
C THR A 212 37.10 1.17 8.87
N ARG A 213 37.21 2.37 9.48
CA ARG A 213 38.45 3.16 9.55
C ARG A 213 39.17 3.06 10.90
N HIS A 214 38.74 2.16 11.78
CA HIS A 214 39.36 1.84 13.06
C HIS A 214 39.90 0.41 13.04
#